data_AF-A0A7Y2I2L7-F1
#
_entry.id   AF-A0A7Y2I2L7-F1
#
_cell.length_a   1.000
_cell.length_b   1.000
_cell.length_c   1.000
_cell.angle_alpha   90.00
_cell.angle_beta   90.00
_cell.angle_gamma   90.00
#
_symmetry.space_group_name_H-M   'P 1'
#
loop_
_entity.id
_entity.type
_entity.pdbx_description
1 polymer ?
#
loop_
_entity_poly.entity_id
_entity_poly.type
_entity_poly.pdbx_seq_one_letter_code
_entity_poly.pdbx_strand_id
1 'polypeptide(L)'
;MKGFKKNLFRLSLVTGLPVLAISNASATEPCEDFGECKVLIEINASDGDIGFHFLMDGDDLNSARIYDPDGKKVFEDQAKGPLKEQKLTETFAESAEPLCWEDPDADPDEEIVTLEEFLERWTPGDYLFTGSGDGGEKSFGETELTYQLPAAPADVDFDGSVISWVAGDDLGNCASSGDLDDLVAEGMLPVHPEAVEVDAYEVVLEPDLEDGDPYKGLKFTIRVHGSITRDQFDNPVVAEVSVPAEYLEMLPDDTPVKVEVGAIGGNDNATFTEEDGFCVNVDEGCGED
;
A
#
# COMPACT_ATOMS: atom_id res chain seq x y z
N MET A 1 38.44 -35.48 -11.40
CA MET A 1 38.60 -34.01 -11.39
C MET A 1 37.96 -33.46 -12.65
N LYS A 2 36.67 -33.11 -12.58
CA LYS A 2 35.92 -32.40 -13.62
C LYS A 2 35.14 -31.30 -12.91
N GLY A 3 35.20 -30.11 -13.50
CA GLY A 3 34.95 -28.84 -12.84
C GLY A 3 33.49 -28.60 -12.47
N PHE A 4 33.33 -27.96 -11.32
CA PHE A 4 32.10 -27.30 -10.89
C PHE A 4 31.96 -26.00 -11.70
N LYS A 5 30.98 -25.94 -12.61
CA LYS A 5 30.46 -24.65 -13.09
C LYS A 5 29.43 -24.21 -12.06
N LYS A 6 29.71 -23.09 -11.37
CA LYS A 6 28.71 -22.34 -10.62
C LYS A 6 27.84 -21.62 -11.66
N ASN A 7 26.60 -22.03 -11.84
CA ASN A 7 25.59 -21.13 -12.38
C ASN A 7 25.18 -20.22 -11.22
N LEU A 8 25.44 -18.94 -11.43
CA LEU A 8 24.98 -17.85 -10.58
C LEU A 8 23.49 -17.70 -10.92
N PHE A 9 22.60 -18.30 -10.11
CA PHE A 9 21.21 -17.89 -10.11
C PHE A 9 21.18 -16.54 -9.40
N ARG A 10 20.91 -15.47 -10.16
CA ARG A 10 20.46 -14.21 -9.59
C ARG A 10 19.02 -14.46 -9.17
N LEU A 11 18.82 -14.73 -7.88
CA LEU A 11 17.54 -14.54 -7.24
C LEU A 11 17.55 -13.06 -6.86
N SER A 12 17.01 -12.20 -7.73
CA SER A 12 16.58 -10.88 -7.27
C SER A 12 15.34 -11.16 -6.45
N LEU A 13 15.53 -11.27 -5.13
CA LEU A 13 14.46 -11.03 -4.19
C LEU A 13 14.18 -9.53 -4.34
N VAL A 14 13.30 -9.17 -5.28
CA VAL A 14 12.71 -7.86 -5.30
C VAL A 14 11.79 -7.89 -4.10
N THR A 15 12.31 -7.48 -2.94
CA THR A 15 11.44 -7.02 -1.88
C THR A 15 10.82 -5.75 -2.42
N GLY A 16 9.68 -5.88 -3.09
CA GLY A 16 8.76 -4.76 -3.23
C GLY A 16 8.47 -4.30 -1.82
N LEU A 17 9.13 -3.23 -1.39
CA LEU A 17 8.48 -2.43 -0.37
C LEU A 17 7.33 -1.78 -1.13
N PRO A 18 6.05 -2.04 -0.80
CA PRO A 18 5.01 -1.14 -1.24
C PRO A 18 5.44 0.23 -0.73
N VAL A 19 5.81 1.09 -1.67
CA VAL A 19 6.30 2.40 -1.30
C VAL A 19 5.05 3.16 -0.92
N LEU A 20 4.82 3.27 0.39
CA LEU A 20 4.04 4.40 0.90
C LEU A 20 4.77 5.67 0.49
N ALA A 21 4.42 6.15 -0.70
CA ALA A 21 4.52 7.54 -1.03
C ALA A 21 3.78 8.24 0.10
N ILE A 22 4.55 8.98 0.92
CA ILE A 22 4.00 9.85 1.96
C ILE A 22 2.94 10.68 1.24
N SER A 23 1.70 10.28 1.46
CA SER A 23 0.62 10.68 0.61
C SER A 23 0.47 12.18 0.76
N ASN A 24 0.49 12.92 -0.36
CA ASN A 24 -0.26 14.16 -0.40
C ASN A 24 -1.75 13.78 -0.51
N ALA A 25 -2.22 12.95 0.42
CA ALA A 25 -3.63 12.74 0.66
C ALA A 25 -4.18 14.09 1.12
N SER A 26 -5.45 14.33 0.83
CA SER A 26 -6.19 15.32 1.62
C SER A 26 -5.91 15.01 3.08
N ALA A 27 -5.24 15.92 3.81
CA ALA A 27 -4.95 15.71 5.22
C ALA A 27 -6.25 15.26 5.88
N THR A 28 -6.26 14.04 6.43
CA THR A 28 -7.48 13.55 7.06
C THR A 28 -7.84 14.50 8.20
N GLU A 29 -9.14 14.59 8.52
CA GLU A 29 -9.57 15.51 9.57
C GLU A 29 -8.85 15.18 10.88
N PRO A 30 -8.46 16.18 11.68
CA PRO A 30 -7.88 15.96 13.00
C PRO A 30 -8.69 14.96 13.81
N CYS A 31 -8.03 13.90 14.29
CA CYS A 31 -8.61 12.92 15.20
C CYS A 31 -8.50 13.45 16.64
N GLU A 32 -9.40 14.36 16.98
CA GLU A 32 -9.47 15.01 18.28
C GLU A 32 -8.22 15.86 18.62
N ASP A 33 -7.40 15.45 19.59
CA ASP A 33 -6.22 16.18 20.05
C ASP A 33 -5.00 15.97 19.14
N PHE A 34 -5.11 15.06 18.17
CA PHE A 34 -4.08 14.73 17.18
C PHE A 34 -4.40 15.38 15.83
N GLY A 35 -3.36 15.78 15.10
CA GLY A 35 -3.48 16.31 13.75
C GLY A 35 -3.97 15.27 12.75
N GLU A 36 -3.58 14.01 12.94
CA GLU A 36 -3.99 12.85 12.12
C GLU A 36 -3.79 11.54 12.91
N CYS A 37 -4.73 10.60 12.75
CA CYS A 37 -4.66 9.24 13.29
C CYS A 37 -5.19 8.31 12.22
N LYS A 38 -4.41 7.28 11.90
CA LYS A 38 -4.80 6.27 10.92
C LYS A 38 -4.45 4.89 11.41
N VAL A 39 -5.36 3.96 11.10
CA VAL A 39 -5.12 2.53 11.09
C VAL A 39 -5.76 2.04 9.79
N LEU A 40 -5.01 1.29 8.98
CA LEU A 40 -5.52 0.79 7.70
C LEU A 40 -4.90 -0.54 7.35
N ILE A 41 -5.57 -1.25 6.46
CA ILE A 41 -5.08 -2.46 5.81
C ILE A 41 -4.65 -2.09 4.39
N GLU A 42 -3.43 -2.46 4.04
CA GLU A 42 -2.91 -2.38 2.68
C GLU A 42 -2.64 -3.78 2.15
N ILE A 43 -2.95 -4.01 0.88
CA ILE A 43 -2.74 -5.30 0.20
C ILE A 43 -1.97 -5.02 -1.08
N ASN A 44 -0.85 -5.70 -1.30
CA ASN A 44 -0.27 -5.82 -2.62
C ASN A 44 -0.90 -7.02 -3.32
N ALA A 45 -1.79 -6.77 -4.28
CA ALA A 45 -2.50 -7.80 -5.02
C ALA A 45 -1.59 -8.58 -5.97
N SER A 46 -0.54 -7.94 -6.50
CA SER A 46 0.42 -8.57 -7.41
C SER A 46 1.41 -9.47 -6.66
N ASP A 47 1.97 -9.00 -5.55
CA ASP A 47 2.91 -9.80 -4.75
C ASP A 47 2.18 -10.74 -3.78
N GLY A 48 0.92 -10.43 -3.45
CA GLY A 48 0.09 -11.18 -2.53
C GLY A 48 0.64 -11.11 -1.12
N ASP A 49 0.86 -9.90 -0.63
CA ASP A 49 1.14 -9.62 0.78
C ASP A 49 0.09 -8.67 1.38
N ILE A 50 0.08 -8.59 2.70
CA ILE A 50 -0.91 -7.81 3.45
C ILE A 50 -0.31 -7.16 4.70
N GLY A 51 -0.53 -5.86 4.83
CA GLY A 51 0.06 -5.02 5.87
C GLY A 51 -0.98 -4.31 6.74
N PHE A 52 -0.65 -4.14 8.03
CA PHE A 52 -1.33 -3.22 8.93
C PHE A 52 -0.48 -1.97 9.08
N HIS A 53 -1.05 -0.83 8.74
CA HIS A 53 -0.36 0.46 8.74
C HIS A 53 -1.00 1.39 9.75
N PHE A 54 -0.20 2.23 10.39
CA PHE A 54 -0.73 3.29 11.23
C PHE A 54 0.07 4.58 11.16
N LEU A 55 -0.64 5.68 11.35
CA LEU A 55 -0.08 7.02 11.46
C LEU A 55 -0.61 7.69 12.72
N MET A 56 0.26 8.43 13.39
CA MET A 56 -0.11 9.31 14.47
C MET A 56 0.69 10.60 14.38
N ASP A 57 -0.01 11.72 14.20
CA ASP A 57 0.55 13.07 14.21
C ASP A 57 -0.01 13.82 15.43
N GLY A 58 0.84 14.12 16.41
CA GLY A 58 0.45 14.79 17.63
C GLY A 58 1.52 15.72 18.17
N ASP A 59 1.10 16.81 18.80
CA ASP A 59 2.00 17.86 19.23
C ASP A 59 2.80 17.49 20.50
N ASP A 60 4.13 17.69 20.44
CA ASP A 60 5.04 17.70 21.59
C ASP A 60 4.96 16.46 22.53
N LEU A 61 4.90 15.26 21.95
CA LEU A 61 4.74 14.01 22.68
C LEU A 61 6.06 13.48 23.30
N ASN A 62 5.98 13.00 24.54
CA ASN A 62 7.03 12.19 25.19
C ASN A 62 6.81 10.68 24.99
N SER A 63 5.57 10.25 24.76
CA SER A 63 5.21 8.86 24.46
C SER A 63 3.85 8.82 23.80
N ALA A 64 3.66 7.85 22.92
CA ALA A 64 2.40 7.51 22.32
C ALA A 64 2.07 6.02 22.42
N ARG A 65 0.77 5.70 22.39
CA ARG A 65 0.26 4.33 22.42
C ARG A 65 -0.99 4.21 21.58
N ILE A 66 -1.17 3.03 21.01
CA ILE A 66 -2.38 2.63 20.30
C ILE A 66 -2.98 1.42 21.01
N TYR A 67 -4.29 1.44 21.20
CA TYR A 67 -5.08 0.34 21.74
C TYR A 67 -6.11 -0.11 20.71
N ASP A 68 -6.27 -1.42 20.57
CA ASP A 68 -7.31 -2.02 19.72
C ASP A 68 -8.71 -1.88 20.35
N PRO A 69 -9.79 -2.24 19.63
CA PRO A 69 -11.17 -2.14 20.12
C PRO A 69 -11.44 -2.94 21.40
N ASP A 70 -10.64 -3.98 21.67
CA ASP A 70 -10.72 -4.79 22.89
C ASP A 70 -9.91 -4.20 24.06
N GLY A 71 -9.26 -3.05 23.84
CA GLY A 71 -8.44 -2.34 24.83
C GLY A 71 -7.05 -2.93 25.04
N LYS A 72 -6.60 -3.82 24.16
CA LYS A 72 -5.23 -4.36 24.17
C LYS A 72 -4.30 -3.39 23.45
N LYS A 73 -3.16 -3.12 24.08
CA LYS A 73 -2.14 -2.22 23.52
C LYS A 73 -1.42 -2.92 22.37
N VAL A 74 -1.50 -2.36 21.17
CA VAL A 74 -0.87 -2.89 19.96
C VAL A 74 0.44 -2.17 19.62
N PHE A 75 0.60 -0.92 20.06
CA PHE A 75 1.81 -0.14 19.83
C PHE A 75 2.18 0.77 21.01
N GLU A 76 3.48 1.04 21.18
CA GLU A 76 3.99 2.08 22.09
C GLU A 76 5.35 2.61 21.61
N ASP A 77 5.46 3.92 21.47
CA ASP A 77 6.73 4.63 21.39
C ASP A 77 7.03 5.39 22.69
N GLN A 78 8.31 5.70 22.89
CA GLN A 78 8.75 6.55 23.99
C GLN A 78 10.00 7.34 23.61
N ALA A 79 9.91 8.66 23.64
CA ALA A 79 11.04 9.55 23.47
C ALA A 79 12.06 9.38 24.62
N LYS A 80 13.35 9.28 24.28
CA LYS A 80 14.44 9.10 25.26
C LYS A 80 15.56 10.11 25.05
N GLY A 81 16.26 10.43 26.14
CA GLY A 81 17.43 11.33 26.09
C GLY A 81 17.06 12.71 25.50
N PRO A 82 17.93 13.29 24.64
CA PRO A 82 17.66 14.58 24.02
C PRO A 82 16.37 14.64 23.20
N LEU A 83 15.95 13.52 22.59
CA LEU A 83 14.67 13.48 21.85
C LEU A 83 13.47 13.69 22.78
N LYS A 84 13.56 13.28 24.06
CA LYS A 84 12.52 13.60 25.05
C LYS A 84 12.44 15.10 25.36
N GLU A 85 13.55 15.83 25.23
CA GLU A 85 13.55 17.28 25.40
C GLU A 85 12.99 17.98 24.15
N GLN A 86 13.20 17.38 22.97
CA GLN A 86 12.76 17.91 21.67
C GLN A 86 11.34 17.49 21.26
N LYS A 87 10.81 16.41 21.87
CA LYS A 87 9.52 15.78 21.62
C LYS A 87 9.39 15.03 20.31
N LEU A 88 8.45 14.07 20.29
CA LEU A 88 7.93 13.42 19.09
C LEU A 88 6.78 14.25 18.55
N THR A 89 6.68 14.33 17.24
CA THR A 89 5.56 14.98 16.55
C THR A 89 4.77 13.98 15.72
N GLU A 90 5.47 13.05 15.07
CA GLU A 90 4.83 12.08 14.18
C GLU A 90 5.43 10.70 14.38
N THR A 91 4.61 9.67 14.22
CA THR A 91 5.05 8.28 14.06
C THR A 91 4.21 7.62 12.99
N PHE A 92 4.91 7.09 12.00
CA PHE A 92 4.36 6.23 10.97
C PHE A 92 5.10 4.89 11.04
N ALA A 93 4.35 3.79 11.02
CA ALA A 93 4.92 2.46 10.90
C ALA A 93 3.92 1.47 10.31
N GLU A 94 4.49 0.39 9.77
CA GLU A 94 3.80 -0.74 9.19
C GLU A 94 4.16 -2.03 9.93
N SER A 95 3.28 -3.03 9.88
CA SER A 95 3.64 -4.39 10.27
C SER A 95 4.59 -5.01 9.25
N ALA A 96 5.20 -6.14 9.58
CA ALA A 96 5.70 -7.01 8.52
C ALA A 96 4.52 -7.42 7.61
N GLU A 97 4.79 -7.61 6.33
CA GLU A 97 3.79 -7.91 5.30
C GLU A 97 3.99 -9.36 4.86
N PRO A 98 3.39 -10.33 5.58
CA PRO A 98 3.47 -11.73 5.19
C PRO A 98 2.72 -11.96 3.89
N LEU A 99 3.12 -13.01 3.17
CA LEU A 99 2.35 -13.49 2.04
C LEU A 99 0.98 -14.01 2.51
N CYS A 100 -0.06 -13.68 1.76
CA CYS A 100 -1.42 -14.17 1.97
C CYS A 100 -1.74 -15.43 1.15
N TRP A 101 -0.79 -15.90 0.34
CA TRP A 101 -0.92 -17.05 -0.56
C TRP A 101 0.35 -17.88 -0.63
N GLU A 102 0.23 -19.15 -1.04
CA GLU A 102 1.39 -20.02 -1.27
C GLU A 102 2.04 -19.70 -2.62
N ASP A 103 2.92 -18.70 -2.65
CA ASP A 103 3.74 -18.41 -3.82
C ASP A 103 4.73 -19.58 -4.09
N PRO A 104 4.66 -20.25 -5.26
CA PRO A 104 5.58 -21.33 -5.61
C PRO A 104 7.04 -20.89 -5.78
N ASP A 105 7.29 -19.60 -5.99
CA ASP A 105 8.62 -19.03 -6.23
C ASP A 105 9.23 -18.37 -4.97
N ALA A 106 8.45 -18.20 -3.90
CA ALA A 106 8.90 -17.69 -2.62
C ALA A 106 9.79 -18.68 -1.83
N ASP A 107 10.47 -18.18 -0.79
CA ASP A 107 11.23 -19.02 0.13
C ASP A 107 10.27 -19.99 0.85
N PRO A 108 10.51 -21.31 0.87
CA PRO A 108 9.64 -22.26 1.58
C PRO A 108 9.54 -22.03 3.10
N ASP A 109 10.44 -21.23 3.69
CA ASP A 109 10.39 -20.83 5.09
C ASP A 109 9.61 -19.50 5.31
N GLU A 110 9.06 -18.89 4.24
CA GLU A 110 8.26 -17.65 4.32
C GLU A 110 6.98 -17.88 5.14
N GLU A 111 6.61 -16.90 5.97
CA GLU A 111 5.37 -16.98 6.75
C GLU A 111 4.18 -16.70 5.84
N ILE A 112 3.29 -17.69 5.70
CA ILE A 112 1.98 -17.47 5.07
C ILE A 112 0.96 -17.12 6.15
N VAL A 113 0.28 -16.00 5.97
CA VAL A 113 -0.83 -15.55 6.80
C VAL A 113 -2.00 -15.28 5.88
N THR A 114 -2.95 -16.21 5.81
CA THR A 114 -4.10 -16.04 4.91
C THR A 114 -4.88 -14.76 5.23
N LEU A 115 -5.67 -14.27 4.27
CA LEU A 115 -6.53 -13.11 4.50
C LEU A 115 -7.40 -13.29 5.76
N GLU A 116 -8.02 -14.45 5.93
CA GLU A 116 -8.80 -14.80 7.12
C GLU A 116 -7.97 -14.68 8.41
N GLU A 117 -6.78 -15.29 8.46
CA GLU A 117 -5.90 -15.22 9.63
C GLU A 117 -5.44 -13.79 9.93
N PHE A 118 -5.19 -12.98 8.90
CA PHE A 118 -4.84 -11.58 9.04
C PHE A 118 -5.99 -10.76 9.64
N LEU A 119 -7.21 -10.93 9.12
CA LEU A 119 -8.39 -10.27 9.65
C LEU A 119 -8.59 -10.66 11.13
N GLU A 120 -8.50 -11.95 11.48
CA GLU A 120 -8.58 -12.39 12.88
C GLU A 120 -7.52 -11.77 13.82
N ARG A 121 -6.34 -11.38 13.30
CA ARG A 121 -5.29 -10.70 14.09
C ARG A 121 -5.65 -9.24 14.41
N TRP A 122 -6.39 -8.57 13.53
CA TRP A 122 -6.66 -7.14 13.58
C TRP A 122 -8.16 -6.84 13.65
N THR A 123 -8.71 -6.86 14.86
CA THR A 123 -10.15 -6.63 15.12
C THR A 123 -10.63 -5.29 14.51
N PRO A 124 -11.73 -5.26 13.73
CA PRO A 124 -12.25 -4.01 13.20
C PRO A 124 -12.97 -3.22 14.30
N GLY A 125 -13.05 -1.90 14.14
CA GLY A 125 -13.67 -0.97 15.09
C GLY A 125 -12.72 0.14 15.49
N ASP A 126 -13.06 0.82 16.59
CA ASP A 126 -12.35 2.02 17.02
C ASP A 126 -11.01 1.71 17.71
N TYR A 127 -9.93 2.26 17.15
CA TYR A 127 -8.59 2.24 17.73
C TYR A 127 -8.31 3.53 18.48
N LEU A 128 -7.92 3.41 19.74
CA LEU A 128 -7.65 4.54 20.63
C LEU A 128 -6.17 4.92 20.62
N PHE A 129 -5.90 6.16 20.23
CA PHE A 129 -4.59 6.80 20.28
C PHE A 129 -4.47 7.60 21.57
N THR A 130 -3.34 7.45 22.26
CA THR A 130 -3.06 8.22 23.48
C THR A 130 -1.66 8.81 23.46
N GLY A 131 -1.59 10.12 23.67
CA GLY A 131 -0.36 10.89 23.75
C GLY A 131 -0.04 11.27 25.19
N SER A 132 1.22 11.57 25.48
CA SER A 132 1.60 12.19 26.74
C SER A 132 2.71 13.20 26.56
N GLY A 133 2.42 14.47 26.83
CA GLY A 133 3.37 15.58 26.74
C GLY A 133 4.10 15.86 28.05
N ASP A 134 4.55 17.10 28.24
CA ASP A 134 5.18 17.55 29.48
C ASP A 134 4.15 17.81 30.59
N GLY A 135 4.61 17.77 31.85
CA GLY A 135 3.74 18.04 33.00
C GLY A 135 2.60 17.04 33.22
N GLY A 136 2.54 15.96 32.44
CA GLY A 136 1.47 14.96 32.49
C GLY A 136 0.27 15.27 31.60
N GLU A 137 0.40 16.23 30.67
CA GLU A 137 -0.58 16.48 29.61
C GLU A 137 -0.87 15.20 28.81
N LYS A 138 -2.12 15.02 28.43
CA LYS A 138 -2.64 13.86 27.71
C LYS A 138 -3.37 14.33 26.47
N SER A 139 -3.15 13.62 25.38
CA SER A 139 -3.86 13.78 24.13
C SER A 139 -4.59 12.48 23.84
N PHE A 140 -5.78 12.56 23.26
CA PHE A 140 -6.59 11.44 22.84
C PHE A 140 -7.00 11.63 21.38
N GLY A 141 -7.15 10.52 20.67
CA GLY A 141 -7.66 10.47 19.31
C GLY A 141 -8.19 9.08 19.02
N GLU A 142 -9.12 8.97 18.09
CA GLU A 142 -9.78 7.72 17.73
C GLU A 142 -9.94 7.66 16.22
N THR A 143 -9.77 6.47 15.65
CA THR A 143 -10.00 6.19 14.23
C THR A 143 -10.48 4.76 14.06
N GLU A 144 -11.31 4.52 13.05
CA GLU A 144 -11.97 3.23 12.84
C GLU A 144 -11.20 2.39 11.81
N LEU A 145 -10.81 1.17 12.19
CA LEU A 145 -10.40 0.14 11.24
C LEU A 145 -11.64 -0.56 10.70
N THR A 146 -11.79 -0.62 9.38
CA THR A 146 -12.86 -1.41 8.74
C THR A 146 -12.28 -2.54 7.90
N TYR A 147 -13.12 -3.53 7.58
CA TYR A 147 -12.78 -4.55 6.57
C TYR A 147 -13.43 -4.25 5.21
N GLN A 148 -13.67 -2.97 4.92
CA GLN A 148 -14.03 -2.55 3.57
C GLN A 148 -12.72 -2.47 2.77
N LEU A 149 -12.36 -3.60 2.17
CA LEU A 149 -11.17 -3.74 1.33
C LEU A 149 -11.58 -3.51 -0.12
N PRO A 150 -11.09 -2.45 -0.81
CA PRO A 150 -11.42 -2.22 -2.21
C PRO A 150 -10.84 -3.33 -3.09
N ALA A 151 -11.54 -3.70 -4.17
CA ALA A 151 -10.98 -4.63 -5.13
C ALA A 151 -9.72 -4.06 -5.80
N ALA A 152 -8.77 -4.94 -6.08
CA ALA A 152 -7.54 -4.65 -6.81
C ALA A 152 -7.88 -4.05 -8.19
N PRO A 153 -7.17 -3.00 -8.64
CA PRO A 153 -7.24 -2.57 -10.03
C PRO A 153 -6.87 -3.71 -10.98
N ALA A 154 -7.54 -3.80 -12.13
CA ALA A 154 -7.28 -4.84 -13.12
C ALA A 154 -6.85 -4.23 -14.46
N ASP A 155 -6.25 -5.06 -15.31
CA ASP A 155 -5.75 -4.68 -16.64
C ASP A 155 -4.86 -3.41 -16.60
N VAL A 156 -3.96 -3.33 -15.62
CA VAL A 156 -2.98 -2.24 -15.51
C VAL A 156 -2.03 -2.31 -16.71
N ASP A 157 -1.87 -1.20 -17.43
CA ASP A 157 -1.05 -1.14 -18.65
C ASP A 157 -0.40 0.25 -18.81
N PHE A 158 0.67 0.32 -19.59
CA PHE A 158 1.36 1.55 -19.95
C PHE A 158 1.87 1.54 -21.39
N ASP A 159 1.40 2.50 -22.19
CA ASP A 159 1.71 2.59 -23.63
C ASP A 159 2.98 3.39 -23.96
N GLY A 160 3.74 3.79 -22.94
CA GLY A 160 4.88 4.71 -23.05
C GLY A 160 4.54 6.17 -22.71
N SER A 161 3.27 6.53 -22.59
CA SER A 161 2.82 7.88 -22.23
C SER A 161 1.54 7.96 -21.39
N VAL A 162 0.70 6.92 -21.46
CA VAL A 162 -0.56 6.82 -20.74
C VAL A 162 -0.57 5.54 -19.93
N ILE A 163 -0.92 5.67 -18.65
CA ILE A 163 -1.22 4.55 -17.75
C ILE A 163 -2.72 4.32 -17.80
N SER A 164 -3.15 3.07 -17.97
CA SER A 164 -4.55 2.67 -18.01
C SER A 164 -4.86 1.50 -17.10
N TRP A 165 -6.10 1.43 -16.61
CA TRP A 165 -6.60 0.32 -15.78
C TRP A 165 -8.13 0.26 -15.81
N VAL A 166 -8.71 -0.81 -15.29
CA VAL A 166 -10.13 -0.94 -14.95
C VAL A 166 -10.30 -1.23 -13.46
N ALA A 167 -11.51 -1.06 -12.93
CA ALA A 167 -11.83 -1.60 -11.60
C ALA A 167 -11.84 -3.14 -11.67
N GLY A 168 -11.18 -3.82 -10.74
CA GLY A 168 -11.25 -5.27 -10.60
C GLY A 168 -12.38 -5.73 -9.69
N ASP A 169 -12.36 -7.02 -9.38
CA ASP A 169 -13.40 -7.72 -8.61
C ASP A 169 -12.85 -8.58 -7.47
N ASP A 170 -11.53 -8.72 -7.31
CA ASP A 170 -10.92 -9.52 -6.24
C ASP A 170 -9.74 -8.81 -5.55
N LEU A 171 -8.96 -9.53 -4.75
CA LEU A 171 -7.77 -9.00 -4.05
C LEU A 171 -6.47 -9.59 -4.63
N GLY A 172 -6.48 -9.91 -5.94
CA GLY A 172 -5.37 -10.55 -6.65
C GLY A 172 -4.94 -11.85 -6.01
N ASN A 173 -3.63 -11.99 -5.76
CA ASN A 173 -3.06 -13.21 -5.21
C ASN A 173 -3.53 -13.50 -3.78
N CYS A 174 -4.03 -12.52 -3.02
CA CYS A 174 -4.50 -12.76 -1.65
C CYS A 174 -5.80 -13.54 -1.55
N ALA A 175 -6.75 -13.31 -2.44
CA ALA A 175 -8.04 -13.98 -2.42
C ALA A 175 -8.74 -13.80 -3.75
N SER A 176 -9.19 -14.90 -4.33
CA SER A 176 -10.02 -14.86 -5.53
C SER A 176 -11.44 -14.40 -5.21
N SER A 177 -12.19 -13.92 -6.21
CA SER A 177 -13.60 -13.58 -6.03
C SER A 177 -14.44 -14.70 -5.39
N GLY A 178 -14.14 -15.98 -5.67
CA GLY A 178 -14.83 -17.10 -5.05
C GLY A 178 -14.54 -17.24 -3.55
N ASP A 179 -13.29 -17.01 -3.13
CA ASP A 179 -12.92 -17.05 -1.71
C ASP A 179 -13.56 -15.86 -0.95
N LEU A 180 -13.63 -14.70 -1.60
CA LEU A 180 -14.26 -13.50 -1.07
C LEU A 180 -15.77 -13.67 -0.88
N ASP A 181 -16.46 -14.33 -1.82
CA ASP A 181 -17.86 -14.72 -1.67
C ASP A 181 -18.10 -15.56 -0.40
N ASP A 182 -17.21 -16.52 -0.12
CA ASP A 182 -17.28 -17.36 1.08
C ASP A 182 -17.04 -16.53 2.35
N LEU A 183 -16.03 -15.65 2.38
CA LEU A 183 -15.76 -14.76 3.53
C LEU A 183 -16.92 -13.79 3.83
N VAL A 184 -17.61 -13.30 2.80
CA VAL A 184 -18.83 -12.49 2.97
C VAL A 184 -19.98 -13.36 3.50
N ALA A 185 -20.17 -14.57 2.97
CA ALA A 185 -21.23 -15.48 3.41
C ALA A 185 -21.06 -15.92 4.87
N GLU A 186 -19.82 -16.04 5.34
CA GLU A 186 -19.45 -16.34 6.72
C GLU A 186 -19.53 -15.11 7.65
N GLY A 187 -19.66 -13.91 7.07
CA GLY A 187 -19.79 -12.65 7.79
C GLY A 187 -18.45 -12.12 8.32
N MET A 188 -17.34 -12.60 7.79
CA MET A 188 -16.02 -12.06 8.08
C MET A 188 -15.81 -10.72 7.39
N LEU A 189 -16.13 -10.66 6.09
CA LEU A 189 -16.18 -9.40 5.35
C LEU A 189 -17.59 -8.79 5.41
N PRO A 190 -17.72 -7.47 5.63
CA PRO A 190 -19.02 -6.81 5.64
C PRO A 190 -19.66 -6.74 4.25
N VAL A 191 -18.84 -6.72 3.21
CA VAL A 191 -19.24 -6.65 1.81
C VAL A 191 -18.13 -7.23 0.93
N HIS A 192 -18.47 -7.69 -0.27
CA HIS A 192 -17.50 -8.15 -1.26
C HIS A 192 -16.63 -6.96 -1.76
N PRO A 193 -15.31 -7.14 -1.96
CA PRO A 193 -14.40 -6.07 -2.41
C PRO A 193 -14.85 -5.31 -3.67
N GLU A 194 -15.44 -6.00 -4.66
CA GLU A 194 -16.02 -5.37 -5.86
C GLU A 194 -17.08 -4.31 -5.54
N ALA A 195 -17.76 -4.43 -4.39
CA ALA A 195 -18.83 -3.52 -3.98
C ALA A 195 -18.38 -2.46 -2.97
N VAL A 196 -17.10 -2.44 -2.59
CA VAL A 196 -16.52 -1.35 -1.80
C VAL A 196 -16.37 -0.12 -2.70
N GLU A 197 -16.85 1.04 -2.23
CA GLU A 197 -16.68 2.29 -2.95
C GLU A 197 -15.21 2.71 -2.91
N VAL A 198 -14.63 2.97 -4.09
CA VAL A 198 -13.29 3.52 -4.23
C VAL A 198 -13.40 5.04 -4.19
N ASP A 199 -12.78 5.64 -3.18
CA ASP A 199 -12.71 7.10 -3.02
C ASP A 199 -11.67 7.70 -3.97
N ALA A 200 -10.55 7.00 -4.15
CA ALA A 200 -9.46 7.43 -5.01
C ALA A 200 -8.68 6.25 -5.61
N TYR A 201 -8.04 6.51 -6.75
CA TYR A 201 -6.92 5.71 -7.21
C TYR A 201 -5.62 6.48 -7.01
N GLU A 202 -4.60 5.82 -6.49
CA GLU A 202 -3.22 6.29 -6.54
C GLU A 202 -2.51 5.61 -7.70
N VAL A 203 -1.88 6.40 -8.56
CA VAL A 203 -1.19 5.91 -9.76
C VAL A 203 0.27 6.31 -9.64
N VAL A 204 1.16 5.30 -9.68
CA VAL A 204 2.60 5.48 -9.60
C VAL A 204 3.26 4.89 -10.85
N LEU A 205 4.22 5.64 -11.39
CA LEU A 205 5.20 5.14 -12.36
C LEU A 205 6.58 5.38 -11.77
N GLU A 206 7.38 4.32 -11.72
CA GLU A 206 8.72 4.38 -11.17
C GLU A 206 9.75 3.61 -12.02
N PRO A 207 11.00 4.09 -12.10
CA PRO A 207 12.08 3.35 -12.75
C PRO A 207 12.45 2.10 -11.96
N ASP A 208 12.43 0.95 -12.64
CA ASP A 208 12.88 -0.32 -12.07
C ASP A 208 14.39 -0.48 -12.27
N LEU A 209 15.14 0.22 -11.43
CA LEU A 209 16.59 0.33 -11.55
C LEU A 209 17.32 -0.23 -10.32
N GLU A 210 18.57 -0.62 -10.55
CA GLU A 210 19.47 -1.12 -9.52
C GLU A 210 19.82 -0.05 -8.47
N ASP A 211 20.15 -0.49 -7.26
CA ASP A 211 20.53 0.42 -6.18
C ASP A 211 21.76 1.29 -6.53
N GLY A 212 21.63 2.58 -6.25
CA GLY A 212 22.67 3.57 -6.53
C GLY A 212 22.57 4.19 -7.92
N ASP A 213 21.63 3.77 -8.76
CA ASP A 213 21.26 4.51 -9.95
C ASP A 213 20.66 5.88 -9.56
N PRO A 214 21.12 7.00 -10.17
CA PRO A 214 20.63 8.33 -9.82
C PRO A 214 19.14 8.56 -10.15
N TYR A 215 18.53 7.74 -11.00
CA TYR A 215 17.14 7.87 -11.44
C TYR A 215 16.16 6.98 -10.67
N LYS A 216 16.63 5.96 -9.93
CA LYS A 216 15.78 5.02 -9.18
C LYS A 216 14.72 5.71 -8.29
N GLY A 217 15.05 6.87 -7.72
CA GLY A 217 14.15 7.63 -6.84
C GLY A 217 13.19 8.58 -7.56
N LEU A 218 13.23 8.68 -8.89
CA LEU A 218 12.37 9.58 -9.65
C LEU A 218 11.02 8.93 -9.92
N LYS A 219 10.02 9.24 -9.11
CA LYS A 219 8.66 8.71 -9.29
C LYS A 219 7.71 9.76 -9.85
N PHE A 220 6.80 9.33 -10.71
CA PHE A 220 5.58 10.07 -11.01
C PHE A 220 4.46 9.47 -10.16
N THR A 221 3.79 10.30 -9.37
CA THR A 221 2.66 9.90 -8.53
C THR A 221 1.52 10.88 -8.69
N ILE A 222 0.31 10.37 -8.89
CA ILE A 222 -0.91 11.17 -8.92
C ILE A 222 -2.06 10.43 -8.26
N ARG A 223 -2.91 11.17 -7.56
CA ARG A 223 -4.17 10.66 -7.04
C ARG A 223 -5.33 11.19 -7.87
N VAL A 224 -6.19 10.29 -8.33
CA VAL A 224 -7.40 10.61 -9.10
C VAL A 224 -8.64 10.11 -8.36
N HIS A 225 -9.78 10.75 -8.60
CA HIS A 225 -11.03 10.38 -7.93
C HIS A 225 -11.51 9.00 -8.39
N GLY A 226 -12.02 8.16 -7.48
CA GLY A 226 -12.38 6.77 -7.77
C GLY A 226 -13.51 6.61 -8.78
N SER A 227 -14.34 7.64 -8.98
CA SER A 227 -15.36 7.63 -10.05
C SER A 227 -14.77 7.60 -11.48
N ILE A 228 -13.46 7.70 -11.67
CA ILE A 228 -12.82 7.68 -13.00
C ILE A 228 -13.03 6.36 -13.75
N THR A 229 -13.24 5.25 -13.04
CA THR A 229 -13.52 3.93 -13.61
C THR A 229 -15.01 3.70 -13.89
N ARG A 230 -15.86 4.71 -13.72
CA ARG A 230 -17.31 4.63 -13.96
C ARG A 230 -17.77 5.72 -14.93
N ASP A 231 -18.63 5.36 -15.88
CA ASP A 231 -19.32 6.35 -16.71
C ASP A 231 -20.48 7.04 -15.95
N GLN A 232 -21.12 8.03 -16.59
CA GLN A 232 -22.26 8.75 -16.01
C GLN A 232 -23.50 7.86 -15.72
N PHE A 233 -23.49 6.60 -16.16
CA PHE A 233 -24.53 5.59 -15.95
C PHE A 233 -24.04 4.45 -15.04
N ASP A 234 -22.89 4.63 -14.39
CA ASP A 234 -22.26 3.66 -13.50
C ASP A 234 -21.81 2.35 -14.21
N ASN A 235 -21.55 2.41 -15.51
CA ASN A 235 -20.91 1.30 -16.22
C ASN A 235 -19.38 1.38 -16.04
N PRO A 236 -18.68 0.23 -15.89
CA PRO A 236 -17.23 0.20 -15.89
C PRO A 236 -16.64 0.79 -17.18
N VAL A 237 -15.61 1.62 -17.02
CA VAL A 237 -14.80 2.17 -18.11
C VAL A 237 -13.31 2.04 -17.79
N VAL A 238 -12.49 2.03 -18.84
CA VAL A 238 -11.04 2.14 -18.70
C VAL A 238 -10.72 3.54 -18.20
N ALA A 239 -10.04 3.60 -17.05
CA ALA A 239 -9.47 4.81 -16.52
C ALA A 239 -8.08 5.03 -17.12
N GLU A 240 -7.71 6.29 -17.30
CA GLU A 240 -6.45 6.67 -17.95
C GLU A 240 -5.85 7.92 -17.28
N VAL A 241 -4.52 7.93 -17.15
CA VAL A 241 -3.74 9.08 -16.72
C VAL A 241 -2.56 9.27 -17.66
N SER A 242 -2.37 10.49 -18.15
CA SER A 242 -1.19 10.84 -18.94
C SER A 242 0.00 11.15 -18.03
N VAL A 243 1.14 10.53 -18.32
CA VAL A 243 2.41 10.83 -17.67
C VAL A 243 3.01 12.09 -18.31
N PRO A 244 3.46 13.08 -17.52
CA PRO A 244 4.07 14.29 -18.05
C PRO A 244 5.28 14.00 -18.94
N ALA A 245 5.31 14.57 -20.14
CA ALA A 245 6.43 14.40 -21.06
C ALA A 245 7.76 14.87 -20.44
N GLU A 246 7.74 15.91 -19.61
CA GLU A 246 8.92 16.42 -18.92
C GLU A 246 9.50 15.42 -17.92
N TYR A 247 8.66 14.57 -17.32
CA TYR A 247 9.13 13.48 -16.46
C TYR A 247 9.79 12.37 -17.30
N LEU A 248 9.11 11.96 -18.37
CA LEU A 248 9.63 10.93 -19.29
C LEU A 248 10.98 11.37 -19.89
N GLU A 249 11.11 12.61 -20.34
CA GLU A 249 12.36 13.16 -20.90
C GLU A 249 13.53 13.22 -19.89
N MET A 250 13.29 13.11 -18.58
CA MET A 250 14.36 13.03 -17.57
C MET A 250 14.97 11.62 -17.47
N LEU A 251 14.24 10.60 -17.90
CA LEU A 251 14.70 9.21 -17.84
C LEU A 251 15.50 8.89 -19.12
N PRO A 252 16.61 8.14 -19.00
CA PRO A 252 17.33 7.64 -20.18
C PRO A 252 16.45 6.84 -21.13
N ASP A 253 16.86 6.76 -22.40
CA ASP A 253 16.22 5.86 -23.37
C ASP A 253 16.26 4.40 -22.88
N ASP A 254 15.20 3.65 -23.20
CA ASP A 254 15.00 2.25 -22.80
C ASP A 254 15.08 2.00 -21.28
N THR A 255 14.73 2.99 -20.45
CA THR A 255 14.68 2.82 -18.98
C THR A 255 13.51 1.90 -18.61
N PRO A 256 13.74 0.75 -17.93
CA PRO A 256 12.68 -0.10 -17.43
C PRO A 256 11.88 0.63 -16.35
N VAL A 257 10.57 0.46 -16.38
CA VAL A 257 9.65 1.08 -15.43
C VAL A 257 8.62 0.07 -14.94
N LYS A 258 8.16 0.28 -13.72
CA LYS A 258 7.04 -0.41 -13.10
C LYS A 258 5.88 0.56 -12.93
N VAL A 259 4.67 0.07 -13.18
CA VAL A 259 3.42 0.79 -12.97
C VAL A 259 2.73 0.19 -11.77
N GLU A 260 2.22 1.02 -10.89
CA GLU A 260 1.44 0.61 -9.73
C GLU A 260 0.16 1.44 -9.67
N VAL A 261 -0.97 0.77 -9.49
CA VAL A 261 -2.27 1.41 -9.31
C VAL A 261 -2.90 0.87 -8.03
N GLY A 262 -3.19 1.76 -7.08
CA GLY A 262 -3.88 1.45 -5.84
C GLY A 262 -5.32 1.91 -5.84
N ALA A 263 -6.27 1.01 -5.57
CA ALA A 263 -7.62 1.38 -5.20
C ALA A 263 -7.67 1.71 -3.71
N ILE A 264 -8.17 2.89 -3.34
CA ILE A 264 -8.29 3.34 -1.95
C ILE A 264 -9.77 3.52 -1.61
N GLY A 265 -10.25 2.77 -0.62
CA GLY A 265 -11.64 2.78 -0.17
C GLY A 265 -11.91 3.73 1.00
N GLY A 266 -13.17 3.75 1.45
CA GLY A 266 -13.59 4.52 2.63
C GLY A 266 -12.84 4.09 3.89
N ASN A 267 -12.12 5.05 4.49
CA ASN A 267 -11.16 4.89 5.61
C ASN A 267 -9.74 4.43 5.22
N ASP A 268 -9.32 4.73 3.99
CA ASP A 268 -7.93 4.59 3.51
C ASP A 268 -7.38 3.16 3.40
N ASN A 269 -8.20 2.12 3.62
CA ASN A 269 -7.82 0.76 3.21
C ASN A 269 -7.53 0.74 1.72
N ALA A 270 -6.45 0.06 1.34
CA ALA A 270 -5.95 0.10 -0.03
C ALA A 270 -5.60 -1.28 -0.56
N THR A 271 -5.73 -1.44 -1.87
CA THR A 271 -5.27 -2.64 -2.58
C THR A 271 -4.60 -2.20 -3.87
N PHE A 272 -3.33 -2.57 -4.02
CA PHE A 272 -2.44 -2.15 -5.09
C PHE A 272 -2.18 -3.27 -6.07
N THR A 273 -2.18 -2.94 -7.35
CA THR A 273 -1.78 -3.83 -8.44
C THR A 273 -0.59 -3.22 -9.14
N GLU A 274 0.44 -4.02 -9.30
CA GLU A 274 1.69 -3.68 -9.96
C GLU A 274 1.86 -4.48 -11.24
N GLU A 275 2.39 -3.83 -12.28
CA GLU A 275 2.78 -4.45 -13.54
C GLU A 275 4.16 -3.92 -13.96
N ASP A 276 5.00 -4.84 -14.45
CA ASP A 276 6.37 -4.57 -14.89
C ASP A 276 6.54 -4.84 -16.40
N GLY A 277 7.80 -4.86 -16.87
CA GLY A 277 8.11 -5.17 -18.27
C GLY A 277 7.87 -4.02 -19.25
N PHE A 278 7.61 -2.81 -18.74
CA PHE A 278 7.51 -1.60 -19.54
C PHE A 278 8.84 -0.86 -19.65
N CYS A 279 8.98 -0.03 -20.69
CA CYS A 279 10.07 0.94 -20.78
C CYS A 279 9.59 2.29 -21.28
N VAL A 280 10.26 3.34 -20.82
CA VAL A 280 10.09 4.70 -21.33
C VAL A 280 11.12 5.01 -22.42
N ASN A 281 10.78 5.97 -23.28
CA ASN A 281 11.68 6.48 -24.33
C ASN A 281 12.29 5.36 -25.19
N VAL A 282 11.44 4.45 -25.66
CA VAL A 282 11.86 3.26 -26.40
C VAL A 282 12.63 3.64 -27.68
N ASP A 283 13.88 3.22 -27.77
CA ASP A 283 14.74 3.35 -28.98
C ASP A 283 15.11 1.96 -29.53
N GLU A 284 15.74 1.10 -28.71
CA GLU A 284 16.09 -0.28 -29.09
C GLU A 284 15.16 -1.34 -28.48
N GLY A 285 14.30 -0.95 -27.53
CA GLY A 285 13.42 -1.84 -26.76
C GLY A 285 13.94 -2.10 -25.36
N CYS A 286 13.07 -2.54 -24.45
CA CYS A 286 13.50 -3.07 -23.16
C CYS A 286 14.51 -4.18 -23.40
N GLY A 287 15.76 -4.00 -22.98
CA GLY A 287 16.79 -5.00 -23.18
C GLY A 287 16.38 -6.32 -22.53
N GLU A 288 16.07 -7.34 -23.33
CA GLU A 288 16.07 -8.72 -22.87
C GLU A 288 17.53 -9.14 -22.63
N ASP A 289 18.09 -8.86 -21.45
CA ASP A 289 19.37 -9.42 -20.99
C ASP A 289 19.17 -10.54 -19.95
#